data_AF-A0A024U7H3-F1
#
_entry.id   AF-A0A024U7H3-F1
#
_cell.length_a   1.000
_cell.length_b   1.000
_cell.length_c   1.000
_cell.angle_alpha   90.00
_cell.angle_beta   90.00
_cell.angle_gamma   90.00
#
_symmetry.space_group_name_H-M   'P 1'
#
loop_
_entity.id
_entity.type
_entity.pdbx_description
1 polymer ?
#
loop_
_entity_poly.entity_id
_entity_poly.type
_entity_poly.pdbx_seq_one_letter_code
_entity_poly.pdbx_strand_id
1 'polypeptide(L)'
;MESISEDAVGEMHGGVQPSNTNTASIDVATPRGAKRTASHRRVRSIVVGGAVELNKIKKEQEVETLHSELEKQHKALEASQEEAQLAARIGQSLLVQNQQLDYEMESKLTALKHRSEEADQHVKMLEQKLHDMTLLHREKDLHHTQLIRENDALLFDLSQAKAAIKPLKDELAKAKDEVNVLQVATVRLQSDTTALETSNESFKRQCCKLEAERAFLVAQVSDLRDVSRENDVRIHQLTASLAAMTQKYDELQDQFDFLSDKHAETTQQLEALTIQHQRVQEEAAIAAQHVAVLTSDVDSMSELLEQERQMTQDVLQQHNELVESIANGNPSPLTPSSHRRQPSEFFVSNSPSMARSDSSDHHTISSSRQLRQSSSMDDPDRKPSEFDVATMLHHESAQEKRRAEVLKRGSLFHELSIELEKEFMKAKQRSWDLLTHTSCTNCSALLERESELTQQVATLTLEVQHLREISGRTSPVKAVGRRESTSCTTCSLLMHREAEQTQHVVALSQEVHRLTALVASMSEPLPEENVLKEFFVLTAAAIKIAGAGIHNDRCNIANEALFDQAMLEDITFERFHDWIHARLESPP
;
A
#
# COMPACT_ATOMS: atom_id res chain seq x y z
N MET A 1 -27.64 -13.95 -61.14
CA MET A 1 -28.89 -13.36 -61.65
C MET A 1 -28.48 -12.14 -62.42
N GLU A 2 -28.45 -12.26 -63.75
CA GLU A 2 -28.08 -11.17 -64.65
C GLU A 2 -29.26 -10.24 -64.96
N SER A 3 -28.99 -8.94 -65.11
CA SER A 3 -29.89 -7.98 -65.75
C SER A 3 -29.16 -6.67 -66.09
N ILE A 4 -28.38 -6.68 -67.18
CA ILE A 4 -27.92 -5.45 -67.87
C ILE A 4 -28.18 -5.69 -69.35
N SER A 5 -28.92 -4.78 -69.99
CA SER A 5 -29.36 -4.94 -71.38
C SER A 5 -28.25 -4.70 -72.39
N GLU A 6 -28.27 -5.49 -73.47
CA GLU A 6 -27.64 -5.14 -74.73
C GLU A 6 -28.54 -4.14 -75.48
N ASP A 7 -28.01 -2.99 -75.91
CA ASP A 7 -28.65 -2.14 -76.94
C ASP A 7 -27.62 -1.13 -77.49
N ALA A 8 -27.01 -1.43 -78.64
CA ALA A 8 -25.98 -0.58 -79.27
C ALA A 8 -25.82 -0.83 -80.79
N VAL A 9 -26.92 -0.85 -81.54
CA VAL A 9 -26.85 -0.85 -83.02
C VAL A 9 -26.59 0.58 -83.52
N GLY A 10 -25.49 0.78 -84.26
CA GLY A 10 -25.13 2.10 -84.77
C GLY A 10 -25.76 2.43 -86.12
N GLU A 11 -26.64 3.44 -86.16
CA GLU A 11 -27.03 4.12 -87.40
C GLU A 11 -26.25 5.44 -87.58
N MET A 12 -25.52 5.59 -88.69
CA MET A 12 -24.86 6.84 -89.05
C MET A 12 -25.00 7.16 -90.54
N HIS A 13 -25.88 8.13 -90.81
CA HIS A 13 -25.81 9.13 -91.89
C HIS A 13 -25.94 8.67 -93.35
N GLY A 14 -27.18 8.69 -93.85
CA GLY A 14 -27.52 8.82 -95.28
C GLY A 14 -28.11 10.21 -95.61
N GLY A 15 -27.36 11.28 -95.36
CA GLY A 15 -27.84 12.67 -95.52
C GLY A 15 -27.86 13.16 -96.97
N VAL A 16 -29.05 13.37 -97.56
CA VAL A 16 -29.21 13.89 -98.93
C VAL A 16 -29.36 15.42 -98.91
N GLN A 17 -28.43 16.14 -99.56
CA GLN A 17 -28.61 17.52 -99.99
C GLN A 17 -28.07 17.74 -101.42
N PRO A 18 -28.88 18.26 -102.35
CA PRO A 18 -28.39 18.87 -103.58
C PRO A 18 -28.14 20.37 -103.38
N SER A 19 -27.09 20.92 -103.97
CA SER A 19 -26.87 22.36 -104.07
C SER A 19 -26.30 22.74 -105.44
N ASN A 20 -26.86 23.79 -106.05
CA ASN A 20 -26.53 24.27 -107.39
C ASN A 20 -25.14 24.95 -107.42
N THR A 21 -24.49 25.16 -108.58
CA THR A 21 -24.78 26.34 -109.43
C THR A 21 -23.95 26.38 -110.73
N ASN A 22 -24.57 26.87 -111.83
CA ASN A 22 -24.05 27.74 -112.91
C ASN A 22 -22.82 27.28 -113.76
N THR A 23 -22.60 27.60 -115.05
CA THR A 23 -23.28 28.31 -116.19
C THR A 23 -22.52 27.89 -117.48
N ALA A 24 -22.88 28.16 -118.76
CA ALA A 24 -23.89 29.02 -119.45
C ALA A 24 -24.47 28.23 -120.66
N SER A 25 -25.33 28.65 -121.61
CA SER A 25 -25.71 29.91 -122.29
C SER A 25 -24.95 30.28 -123.58
N ILE A 26 -25.65 30.94 -124.53
CA ILE A 26 -25.26 31.36 -125.91
C ILE A 26 -25.29 30.22 -126.97
N ASP A 27 -25.84 30.35 -128.20
CA ASP A 27 -27.01 31.08 -128.73
C ASP A 27 -27.24 30.73 -130.25
N VAL A 28 -28.18 31.42 -130.91
CA VAL A 28 -28.23 31.72 -132.38
C VAL A 28 -28.98 30.78 -133.37
N ALA A 29 -30.01 31.37 -133.99
CA ALA A 29 -30.57 31.19 -135.35
C ALA A 29 -31.26 29.89 -135.83
N THR A 30 -32.57 30.02 -136.08
CA THR A 30 -33.23 29.46 -137.28
C THR A 30 -33.04 30.37 -138.49
N PRO A 31 -33.16 29.84 -139.72
CA PRO A 31 -34.17 30.36 -140.64
C PRO A 31 -35.07 29.22 -141.18
N ARG A 32 -36.40 29.36 -141.20
CA ARG A 32 -37.21 30.16 -142.16
C ARG A 32 -36.95 29.81 -143.64
N GLY A 33 -37.60 28.74 -144.08
CA GLY A 33 -37.62 28.25 -145.47
C GLY A 33 -38.41 29.10 -146.49
N ALA A 34 -38.78 28.46 -147.61
CA ALA A 34 -39.42 29.11 -148.75
C ALA A 34 -40.54 28.26 -149.39
N LYS A 35 -41.76 28.80 -149.48
CA LYS A 35 -42.84 28.28 -150.34
C LYS A 35 -42.82 28.99 -151.70
N ARG A 36 -42.59 28.27 -152.81
CA ARG A 36 -42.99 28.69 -154.18
C ARG A 36 -43.40 27.45 -154.98
N THR A 37 -44.69 27.15 -155.14
CA THR A 37 -45.64 27.70 -156.15
C THR A 37 -45.26 27.36 -157.60
N ALA A 38 -46.21 26.74 -158.32
CA ALA A 38 -46.03 26.23 -159.68
C ALA A 38 -45.70 27.30 -160.74
N SER A 39 -45.10 26.86 -161.86
CA SER A 39 -45.01 27.64 -163.09
C SER A 39 -45.09 26.74 -164.32
N HIS A 40 -46.18 26.87 -165.09
CA HIS A 40 -46.26 26.27 -166.43
C HIS A 40 -45.26 26.96 -167.36
N ARG A 41 -44.23 26.26 -167.85
CA ARG A 41 -43.51 26.69 -169.05
C ARG A 41 -44.19 26.15 -170.30
N ARG A 42 -44.34 27.05 -171.27
CA ARG A 42 -45.18 26.85 -172.46
C ARG A 42 -44.49 25.95 -173.48
N VAL A 43 -45.28 25.15 -174.19
CA VAL A 43 -44.93 24.68 -175.53
C VAL A 43 -44.58 25.88 -176.40
N ARG A 44 -43.38 25.86 -177.01
CA ARG A 44 -43.01 26.69 -178.14
C ARG A 44 -42.43 25.77 -179.21
N SER A 45 -43.24 25.50 -180.23
CA SER A 45 -42.71 25.01 -181.50
C SER A 45 -41.97 26.15 -182.20
N ILE A 46 -40.83 25.84 -182.81
CA ILE A 46 -40.24 26.56 -183.95
C ILE A 46 -39.21 25.60 -184.59
N VAL A 47 -39.37 25.40 -185.90
CA VAL A 47 -38.41 24.89 -186.90
C VAL A 47 -37.45 23.76 -186.49
N VAL A 48 -37.83 22.56 -186.94
CA VAL A 48 -37.00 21.45 -187.46
C VAL A 48 -35.47 21.70 -187.49
N GLY A 49 -34.77 21.09 -186.53
CA GLY A 49 -33.38 20.60 -186.66
C GLY A 49 -33.37 19.07 -186.67
N GLY A 50 -32.32 18.44 -187.23
CA GLY A 50 -32.30 16.99 -187.44
C GLY A 50 -32.30 16.16 -186.15
N ALA A 51 -32.93 14.98 -186.19
CA ALA A 51 -33.10 14.08 -185.03
C ALA A 51 -31.78 13.57 -184.38
N VAL A 52 -30.63 13.87 -184.99
CA VAL A 52 -29.29 13.61 -184.44
C VAL A 52 -28.98 14.58 -183.28
N GLU A 53 -29.29 15.88 -183.43
CA GLU A 53 -28.94 16.91 -182.44
C GLU A 53 -29.80 16.80 -181.17
N LEU A 54 -31.09 16.47 -181.33
CA LEU A 54 -31.98 16.22 -180.20
C LEU A 54 -31.54 14.99 -179.37
N ASN A 55 -31.03 13.95 -180.03
CA ASN A 55 -30.41 12.81 -179.35
C ASN A 55 -29.06 13.17 -178.71
N LYS A 56 -28.28 14.08 -179.31
CA LYS A 56 -27.02 14.57 -178.71
C LYS A 56 -27.30 15.34 -177.43
N ILE A 57 -28.18 16.35 -177.45
CA ILE A 57 -28.53 17.15 -176.27
C ILE A 57 -29.13 16.27 -175.17
N LYS A 58 -30.00 15.30 -175.52
CA LYS A 58 -30.54 14.34 -174.55
C LYS A 58 -29.43 13.50 -173.90
N LYS A 59 -28.46 13.02 -174.68
CA LYS A 59 -27.30 12.26 -174.16
C LYS A 59 -26.35 13.11 -173.34
N GLU A 60 -26.16 14.39 -173.69
CA GLU A 60 -25.34 15.31 -172.90
C GLU A 60 -26.00 15.58 -171.53
N GLN A 61 -27.32 15.77 -171.48
CA GLN A 61 -28.09 15.87 -170.22
C GLN A 61 -28.11 14.55 -169.42
N GLU A 62 -28.19 13.41 -170.09
CA GLU A 62 -28.10 12.08 -169.47
C GLU A 62 -26.71 11.81 -168.88
N VAL A 63 -25.63 12.22 -169.56
CA VAL A 63 -24.26 12.17 -169.05
C VAL A 63 -24.04 13.16 -167.91
N GLU A 64 -24.56 14.39 -168.00
CA GLU A 64 -24.44 15.41 -166.94
C GLU A 64 -25.18 15.00 -165.67
N THR A 65 -26.38 14.40 -165.80
CA THR A 65 -27.12 13.86 -164.65
C THR A 65 -26.46 12.61 -164.07
N LEU A 66 -25.95 11.69 -164.89
CA LEU A 66 -25.15 10.55 -164.41
C LEU A 66 -23.85 10.99 -163.73
N HIS A 67 -23.18 12.03 -164.22
CA HIS A 67 -21.98 12.58 -163.61
C HIS A 67 -22.28 13.24 -162.27
N SER A 68 -23.37 14.02 -162.18
CA SER A 68 -23.84 14.59 -160.91
C SER A 68 -24.26 13.51 -159.90
N GLU A 69 -24.89 12.42 -160.34
CA GLU A 69 -25.26 11.31 -159.46
C GLU A 69 -24.05 10.50 -159.00
N LEU A 70 -23.06 10.28 -159.88
CA LEU A 70 -21.79 9.65 -159.54
C LEU A 70 -20.97 10.54 -158.59
N GLU A 71 -20.97 11.86 -158.77
CA GLU A 71 -20.33 12.81 -157.86
C GLU A 71 -21.02 12.85 -156.48
N LYS A 72 -22.35 12.72 -156.42
CA LYS A 72 -23.09 12.52 -155.15
C LYS A 72 -22.72 11.19 -154.50
N GLN A 73 -22.65 10.10 -155.26
CA GLN A 73 -22.26 8.79 -154.74
C GLN A 73 -20.80 8.80 -154.24
N HIS A 74 -19.90 9.49 -154.93
CA HIS A 74 -18.52 9.70 -154.49
C HIS A 74 -18.48 10.48 -153.17
N LYS A 75 -19.19 11.60 -153.06
CA LYS A 75 -19.25 12.41 -151.83
C LYS A 75 -19.95 11.70 -150.67
N ALA A 76 -20.94 10.85 -150.95
CA ALA A 76 -21.57 9.99 -149.96
C ALA A 76 -20.63 8.84 -149.51
N LEU A 77 -19.81 8.31 -150.41
CA LEU A 77 -18.77 7.31 -150.09
C LEU A 77 -17.65 7.94 -149.27
N GLU A 78 -17.19 9.15 -149.62
CA GLU A 78 -16.23 9.93 -148.86
C GLU A 78 -16.76 10.26 -147.46
N ALA A 79 -17.98 10.80 -147.34
CA ALA A 79 -18.62 11.05 -146.06
C ALA A 79 -18.77 9.76 -145.21
N SER A 80 -19.19 8.65 -145.82
CA SER A 80 -19.29 7.36 -145.12
C SER A 80 -17.91 6.80 -144.70
N GLN A 81 -16.86 7.06 -145.49
CA GLN A 81 -15.48 6.72 -145.14
C GLN A 81 -14.95 7.61 -144.01
N GLU A 82 -15.24 8.92 -144.02
CA GLU A 82 -14.90 9.85 -142.94
C GLU A 82 -15.65 9.50 -141.65
N GLU A 83 -16.93 9.17 -141.73
CA GLU A 83 -17.74 8.64 -140.61
C GLU A 83 -17.16 7.33 -140.08
N ALA A 84 -16.77 6.38 -140.94
CA ALA A 84 -16.12 5.13 -140.52
C ALA A 84 -14.76 5.37 -139.86
N GLN A 85 -13.94 6.29 -140.39
CA GLN A 85 -12.67 6.69 -139.78
C GLN A 85 -12.85 7.47 -138.48
N LEU A 86 -13.93 8.23 -138.33
CA LEU A 86 -14.30 8.90 -137.09
C LEU A 86 -14.78 7.87 -136.05
N ALA A 87 -15.66 6.95 -136.43
CA ALA A 87 -16.14 5.86 -135.58
C ALA A 87 -15.00 4.94 -135.12
N ALA A 88 -14.03 4.64 -135.99
CA ALA A 88 -12.82 3.89 -135.62
C ALA A 88 -11.96 4.64 -134.58
N ARG A 89 -11.75 5.96 -134.75
CA ARG A 89 -11.01 6.80 -133.79
C ARG A 89 -11.76 6.97 -132.46
N ILE A 90 -13.09 7.07 -132.49
CA ILE A 90 -13.94 7.08 -131.29
C ILE A 90 -13.85 5.73 -130.57
N GLY A 91 -14.00 4.61 -131.30
CA GLY A 91 -13.86 3.26 -130.74
C GLY A 91 -12.49 3.00 -130.12
N GLN A 92 -11.40 3.46 -130.77
CA GLN A 92 -10.05 3.38 -130.21
C GLN A 92 -9.89 4.25 -128.96
N SER A 93 -10.42 5.46 -128.96
CA SER A 93 -10.41 6.35 -127.78
C SER A 93 -11.18 5.76 -126.61
N LEU A 94 -12.37 5.19 -126.87
CA LEU A 94 -13.19 4.51 -125.86
C LEU A 94 -12.51 3.25 -125.32
N LEU A 95 -11.80 2.48 -126.16
CA LEU A 95 -11.03 1.31 -125.73
C LEU A 95 -9.90 1.71 -124.77
N VAL A 96 -9.12 2.76 -125.10
CA VAL A 96 -8.06 3.28 -124.23
C VAL A 96 -8.64 3.86 -122.93
N GLN A 97 -9.77 4.56 -123.00
CA GLN A 97 -10.48 5.06 -121.82
C GLN A 97 -10.97 3.92 -120.93
N ASN A 98 -11.48 2.83 -121.51
CA ASN A 98 -11.92 1.67 -120.73
C ASN A 98 -10.73 0.98 -120.04
N GLN A 99 -9.62 0.77 -120.75
CA GLN A 99 -8.38 0.23 -120.15
C GLN A 99 -7.86 1.10 -118.99
N GLN A 100 -7.91 2.43 -119.12
CA GLN A 100 -7.56 3.35 -118.03
C GLN A 100 -8.51 3.21 -116.83
N LEU A 101 -9.82 3.07 -117.08
CA LEU A 101 -10.81 2.83 -116.02
C LEU A 101 -10.61 1.47 -115.35
N ASP A 102 -10.27 0.42 -116.11
CA ASP A 102 -9.97 -0.92 -115.58
C ASP A 102 -8.75 -0.85 -114.63
N TYR A 103 -7.63 -0.25 -115.04
CA TYR A 103 -6.46 -0.05 -114.17
C TYR A 103 -6.78 0.79 -112.92
N GLU A 104 -7.60 1.84 -113.06
CA GLU A 104 -8.05 2.63 -111.92
C GLU A 104 -8.96 1.86 -110.97
N MET A 105 -9.83 0.99 -111.49
CA MET A 105 -10.66 0.10 -110.66
C MET A 105 -9.80 -0.95 -109.96
N GLU A 106 -8.83 -1.57 -110.62
CA GLU A 106 -7.90 -2.53 -110.00
C GLU A 106 -7.05 -1.87 -108.89
N SER A 107 -6.58 -0.64 -109.13
CA SER A 107 -5.86 0.17 -108.12
C SER A 107 -6.76 0.50 -106.92
N LYS A 108 -8.01 0.93 -107.16
CA LYS A 108 -8.98 1.20 -106.09
C LYS A 108 -9.37 -0.08 -105.33
N LEU A 109 -9.50 -1.22 -106.01
CA LEU A 109 -9.82 -2.52 -105.43
C LEU A 109 -8.67 -3.09 -104.61
N THR A 110 -7.42 -2.98 -105.05
CA THR A 110 -6.25 -3.39 -104.26
C THR A 110 -6.07 -2.51 -103.02
N ALA A 111 -6.23 -1.20 -103.16
CA ALA A 111 -6.23 -0.26 -102.03
C ALA A 111 -7.44 -0.42 -101.07
N LEU A 112 -8.55 -1.02 -101.52
CA LEU A 112 -9.67 -1.40 -100.64
C LEU A 112 -9.42 -2.74 -99.94
N LYS A 113 -8.88 -3.74 -100.64
CA LYS A 113 -8.46 -5.03 -100.05
C LYS A 113 -7.44 -4.84 -98.94
N HIS A 114 -6.37 -4.08 -99.21
CA HIS A 114 -5.34 -3.77 -98.20
C HIS A 114 -5.94 -3.15 -96.93
N ARG A 115 -6.84 -2.17 -97.08
CA ARG A 115 -7.52 -1.54 -95.93
C ARG A 115 -8.50 -2.46 -95.21
N SER A 116 -9.12 -3.42 -95.90
CA SER A 116 -9.91 -4.48 -95.28
C SER A 116 -9.00 -5.44 -94.48
N GLU A 117 -7.87 -5.84 -95.05
CA GLU A 117 -6.89 -6.73 -94.42
C GLU A 117 -6.23 -6.07 -93.19
N GLU A 118 -5.96 -4.76 -93.23
CA GLU A 118 -5.54 -3.96 -92.07
C GLU A 118 -6.63 -3.87 -91.00
N ALA A 119 -7.89 -3.64 -91.39
CA ALA A 119 -9.02 -3.60 -90.47
C ALA A 119 -9.24 -4.97 -89.78
N ASP A 120 -9.18 -6.07 -90.54
CA ASP A 120 -9.29 -7.44 -90.00
C ASP A 120 -8.16 -7.78 -89.04
N GLN A 121 -6.93 -7.31 -89.31
CA GLN A 121 -5.79 -7.43 -88.38
C GLN A 121 -6.01 -6.59 -87.11
N HIS A 122 -6.54 -5.38 -87.24
CA HIS A 122 -6.85 -4.51 -86.10
C HIS A 122 -7.99 -5.09 -85.22
N VAL A 123 -9.04 -5.65 -85.84
CA VAL A 123 -10.12 -6.35 -85.13
C VAL A 123 -9.55 -7.53 -84.34
N LYS A 124 -8.78 -8.42 -84.96
CA LYS A 124 -8.14 -9.57 -84.27
C LYS A 124 -7.23 -9.14 -83.11
N MET A 125 -6.53 -8.02 -83.26
CA MET A 125 -5.71 -7.44 -82.20
C MET A 125 -6.55 -6.91 -81.03
N LEU A 126 -7.73 -6.33 -81.30
CA LEU A 126 -8.68 -5.89 -80.27
C LEU A 126 -9.39 -7.07 -79.60
N GLU A 127 -9.77 -8.11 -80.36
CA GLU A 127 -10.35 -9.36 -79.85
C GLU A 127 -9.39 -10.05 -78.86
N GLN A 128 -8.11 -10.18 -79.24
CA GLN A 128 -7.09 -10.73 -78.33
C GLN A 128 -6.94 -9.88 -77.07
N LYS A 129 -6.81 -8.55 -77.19
CA LYS A 129 -6.72 -7.64 -76.04
C LYS A 129 -7.95 -7.72 -75.13
N LEU A 130 -9.14 -7.87 -75.69
CA LEU A 130 -10.38 -8.04 -74.93
C LEU A 130 -10.38 -9.39 -74.19
N HIS A 131 -9.88 -10.45 -74.83
CA HIS A 131 -9.71 -11.76 -74.20
C HIS A 131 -8.71 -11.70 -73.03
N ASP A 132 -7.52 -11.15 -73.25
CA ASP A 132 -6.46 -10.99 -72.24
C ASP A 132 -6.96 -10.17 -71.04
N MET A 133 -7.63 -9.04 -71.29
CA MET A 133 -8.25 -8.22 -70.25
C MET A 133 -9.39 -8.96 -69.52
N THR A 134 -10.15 -9.83 -70.20
CA THR A 134 -11.21 -10.64 -69.58
C THR A 134 -10.61 -11.69 -68.63
N LEU A 135 -9.48 -12.31 -69.00
CA LEU A 135 -8.75 -13.21 -68.11
C LEU A 135 -8.17 -12.48 -66.90
N LEU A 136 -7.55 -11.31 -67.10
CA LEU A 136 -6.98 -10.50 -66.02
C LEU A 136 -8.03 -10.01 -65.00
N HIS A 137 -9.24 -9.69 -65.44
CA HIS A 137 -10.33 -9.36 -64.50
C HIS A 137 -10.74 -10.59 -63.68
N ARG A 138 -10.93 -11.76 -64.30
CA ARG A 138 -11.27 -13.01 -63.58
C ARG A 138 -10.19 -13.41 -62.56
N GLU A 139 -8.91 -13.22 -62.89
CA GLU A 139 -7.80 -13.45 -61.96
C GLU A 139 -7.87 -12.51 -60.75
N LYS A 140 -8.14 -11.21 -60.98
CA LYS A 140 -8.33 -10.22 -59.90
C LYS A 140 -9.57 -10.50 -59.06
N ASP A 141 -10.68 -10.94 -59.66
CA ASP A 141 -11.90 -11.31 -58.94
C ASP A 141 -11.64 -12.52 -58.02
N LEU A 142 -10.92 -13.54 -58.52
CA LEU A 142 -10.49 -14.68 -57.71
C LEU A 142 -9.60 -14.23 -56.55
N HIS A 143 -8.57 -13.42 -56.80
CA HIS A 143 -7.69 -12.89 -55.76
C HIS A 143 -8.45 -12.01 -54.74
N HIS A 144 -9.46 -11.24 -55.18
CA HIS A 144 -10.30 -10.46 -54.28
C HIS A 144 -11.16 -11.35 -53.38
N THR A 145 -11.80 -12.39 -53.92
CA THR A 145 -12.57 -13.35 -53.11
C THR A 145 -11.70 -14.19 -52.17
N GLN A 146 -10.42 -14.42 -52.50
CA GLN A 146 -9.46 -15.02 -51.59
C GLN A 146 -9.14 -14.09 -50.41
N LEU A 147 -8.77 -12.83 -50.69
CA LEU A 147 -8.46 -11.82 -49.65
C LEU A 147 -9.64 -11.58 -48.71
N ILE A 148 -10.89 -11.63 -49.20
CA ILE A 148 -12.09 -11.54 -48.34
C ILE A 148 -12.13 -12.70 -47.35
N ARG A 149 -11.95 -13.95 -47.81
CA ARG A 149 -11.97 -15.14 -46.94
C ARG A 149 -10.84 -15.14 -45.91
N GLU A 150 -9.66 -14.67 -46.31
CA GLU A 150 -8.51 -14.51 -45.41
C GLU A 150 -8.79 -13.42 -44.36
N ASN A 151 -9.48 -12.32 -44.73
CA ASN A 151 -9.90 -11.29 -43.79
C ASN A 151 -10.97 -11.81 -42.81
N ASP A 152 -11.99 -12.53 -43.29
CA ASP A 152 -13.03 -13.15 -42.47
C ASP A 152 -12.44 -14.14 -41.46
N ALA A 153 -11.46 -14.95 -41.88
CA ALA A 153 -10.73 -15.87 -40.99
C ALA A 153 -9.93 -15.11 -39.91
N LEU A 154 -9.17 -14.08 -40.29
CA LEU A 154 -8.42 -13.26 -39.34
C LEU A 154 -9.33 -12.49 -38.36
N LEU A 155 -10.52 -12.06 -38.81
CA LEU A 155 -11.53 -11.45 -37.95
C LEU A 155 -12.14 -12.47 -36.97
N PHE A 156 -12.38 -13.70 -37.41
CA PHE A 156 -12.82 -14.80 -36.55
C PHE A 156 -11.77 -15.13 -35.48
N ASP A 157 -10.51 -15.33 -35.87
CA ASP A 157 -9.40 -15.63 -34.95
C ASP A 157 -9.17 -14.48 -33.96
N LEU A 158 -9.23 -13.23 -34.43
CA LEU A 158 -9.18 -12.04 -33.56
C LEU A 158 -10.35 -11.99 -32.57
N SER A 159 -11.54 -12.45 -32.96
CA SER A 159 -12.70 -12.56 -32.06
C SER A 159 -12.51 -13.65 -31.00
N GLN A 160 -11.95 -14.80 -31.39
CA GLN A 160 -11.64 -15.92 -30.49
C GLN A 160 -10.53 -15.53 -29.50
N ALA A 161 -9.46 -14.87 -29.96
CA ALA A 161 -8.40 -14.34 -29.10
C ALA A 161 -8.93 -13.30 -28.11
N LYS A 162 -9.81 -12.38 -28.54
CA LYS A 162 -10.49 -11.43 -27.62
C LYS A 162 -11.37 -12.14 -26.59
N ALA A 163 -12.06 -13.21 -26.97
CA ALA A 163 -12.87 -14.02 -26.07
C ALA A 163 -12.02 -14.76 -25.03
N ALA A 164 -10.85 -15.31 -25.44
CA ALA A 164 -9.91 -16.00 -24.55
C ALA A 164 -9.14 -15.05 -23.60
N ILE A 165 -8.82 -13.83 -24.05
CA ILE A 165 -8.16 -12.80 -23.23
C ILE A 165 -9.06 -12.29 -22.10
N LYS A 166 -10.40 -12.35 -22.24
CA LYS A 166 -11.31 -11.85 -21.21
C LYS A 166 -11.21 -12.62 -19.88
N PRO A 167 -11.44 -13.94 -19.79
CA PRO A 167 -11.35 -14.67 -18.52
C PRO A 167 -9.95 -14.54 -17.89
N LEU A 168 -8.88 -14.52 -18.68
CA LEU A 168 -7.51 -14.31 -18.17
C LEU A 168 -7.32 -12.93 -17.50
N LYS A 169 -8.03 -11.89 -17.97
CA LYS A 169 -8.06 -10.57 -17.30
C LYS A 169 -8.90 -10.59 -16.03
N ASP A 170 -10.03 -11.29 -16.04
CA ASP A 170 -10.93 -11.43 -14.89
C ASP A 170 -10.24 -12.25 -13.77
N GLU A 171 -9.49 -13.30 -14.13
CA GLU A 171 -8.62 -14.09 -13.23
C GLU A 171 -7.44 -13.27 -12.69
N LEU A 172 -6.77 -12.49 -13.54
CA LEU A 172 -5.68 -11.59 -13.12
C LEU A 172 -6.17 -10.50 -12.14
N ALA A 173 -7.39 -10.00 -12.30
CA ALA A 173 -8.01 -9.08 -11.35
C ALA A 173 -8.24 -9.77 -10.00
N LYS A 174 -8.89 -10.95 -10.00
CA LYS A 174 -9.13 -11.76 -8.80
C LYS A 174 -7.84 -12.13 -8.06
N ALA A 175 -6.77 -12.49 -8.79
CA ALA A 175 -5.47 -12.79 -8.20
C ALA A 175 -4.83 -11.56 -7.52
N LYS A 176 -5.01 -10.35 -8.08
CA LYS A 176 -4.55 -9.10 -7.44
C LYS A 176 -5.34 -8.80 -6.16
N ASP A 177 -6.66 -9.01 -6.16
CA ASP A 177 -7.48 -8.82 -4.97
C ASP A 177 -7.12 -9.82 -3.86
N GLU A 178 -6.84 -11.07 -4.21
CA GLU A 178 -6.33 -12.09 -3.27
C GLU A 178 -4.96 -11.71 -2.69
N VAL A 179 -4.03 -11.21 -3.51
CA VAL A 179 -2.73 -10.69 -3.04
C VAL A 179 -2.91 -9.48 -2.12
N ASN A 180 -3.79 -8.54 -2.45
CA ASN A 180 -4.09 -7.38 -1.60
C ASN A 180 -4.66 -7.81 -0.23
N VAL A 181 -5.58 -8.78 -0.20
CA VAL A 181 -6.13 -9.34 1.05
C VAL A 181 -5.04 -10.03 1.88
N LEU A 182 -4.18 -10.83 1.25
CA LEU A 182 -3.06 -11.47 1.93
C LEU A 182 -2.05 -10.45 2.49
N GLN A 183 -1.73 -9.39 1.74
CA GLN A 183 -0.81 -8.34 2.19
C GLN A 183 -1.38 -7.57 3.40
N VAL A 184 -2.68 -7.25 3.41
CA VAL A 184 -3.36 -6.66 4.59
C VAL A 184 -3.35 -7.62 5.78
N ALA A 185 -3.51 -8.93 5.56
CA ALA A 185 -3.40 -9.93 6.62
C ALA A 185 -1.98 -10.05 7.17
N THR A 186 -0.94 -9.99 6.33
CA THR A 186 0.47 -9.98 6.76
C THR A 186 0.79 -8.76 7.63
N VAL A 187 0.35 -7.56 7.25
CA VAL A 187 0.56 -6.34 8.05
C VAL A 187 -0.12 -6.43 9.43
N ARG A 188 -1.32 -7.02 9.50
CA ARG A 188 -2.00 -7.29 10.79
C ARG A 188 -1.21 -8.28 11.65
N LEU A 189 -0.78 -9.40 11.08
CA LEU A 189 0.02 -10.40 11.81
C LEU A 189 1.37 -9.85 12.29
N GLN A 190 2.00 -8.94 11.53
CA GLN A 190 3.19 -8.21 11.97
C GLN A 190 2.89 -7.29 13.17
N SER A 191 1.80 -6.52 13.11
CA SER A 191 1.33 -5.71 14.25
C SER A 191 1.08 -6.57 15.50
N ASP A 192 0.32 -7.66 15.36
CA ASP A 192 0.01 -8.58 16.46
C ASP A 192 1.28 -9.24 17.04
N THR A 193 2.25 -9.58 16.19
CA THR A 193 3.56 -10.12 16.63
C THR A 193 4.31 -9.09 17.49
N THR A 194 4.43 -7.83 17.04
CA THR A 194 5.12 -6.79 17.83
C THR A 194 4.38 -6.44 19.13
N ALA A 195 3.05 -6.55 19.17
CA ALA A 195 2.26 -6.41 20.39
C ALA A 195 2.52 -7.57 21.38
N LEU A 196 2.66 -8.81 20.88
CA LEU A 196 3.02 -9.97 21.71
C LEU A 196 4.48 -9.90 22.18
N GLU A 197 5.42 -9.43 21.36
CA GLU A 197 6.83 -9.23 21.74
C GLU A 197 6.98 -8.17 22.84
N THR A 198 6.34 -7.00 22.68
CA THR A 198 6.38 -5.93 23.69
C THR A 198 5.70 -6.35 25.01
N SER A 199 4.62 -7.14 24.93
CA SER A 199 3.98 -7.76 26.10
C SER A 199 4.89 -8.77 26.80
N ASN A 200 5.52 -9.67 26.05
CA ASN A 200 6.48 -10.67 26.55
C ASN A 200 7.68 -10.00 27.24
N GLU A 201 8.25 -8.95 26.63
CA GLU A 201 9.29 -8.12 27.23
C GLU A 201 8.84 -7.41 28.52
N SER A 202 7.57 -7.01 28.62
CA SER A 202 6.99 -6.49 29.86
C SER A 202 6.95 -7.56 30.95
N PHE A 203 6.45 -8.77 30.62
CA PHE A 203 6.41 -9.90 31.55
C PHE A 203 7.81 -10.33 32.02
N LYS A 204 8.81 -10.42 31.12
CA LYS A 204 10.21 -10.70 31.51
C LYS A 204 10.72 -9.71 32.54
N ARG A 205 10.49 -8.40 32.33
CA ARG A 205 10.88 -7.34 33.29
C ARG A 205 10.14 -7.47 34.63
N GLN A 206 8.90 -7.95 34.62
CA GLN A 206 8.16 -8.23 35.86
C GLN A 206 8.72 -9.46 36.58
N CYS A 207 9.06 -10.55 35.86
CA CYS A 207 9.72 -11.72 36.44
C CYS A 207 11.05 -11.34 37.10
N CYS A 208 11.94 -10.61 36.41
CA CYS A 208 13.21 -10.17 36.99
C CYS A 208 13.05 -9.32 38.27
N LYS A 209 11.99 -8.50 38.37
CA LYS A 209 11.67 -7.75 39.61
C LYS A 209 11.25 -8.69 40.73
N LEU A 210 10.31 -9.60 40.47
CA LEU A 210 9.81 -10.56 41.45
C LEU A 210 10.92 -11.53 41.91
N GLU A 211 11.88 -11.87 41.04
CA GLU A 211 13.06 -12.65 41.38
C GLU A 211 14.03 -11.89 42.30
N ALA A 212 14.25 -10.59 42.05
CA ALA A 212 15.05 -9.72 42.91
C ALA A 212 14.37 -9.49 44.28
N GLU A 213 13.07 -9.24 44.31
CA GLU A 213 12.26 -9.12 45.54
C GLU A 213 12.29 -10.43 46.34
N ARG A 214 12.13 -11.57 45.67
CA ARG A 214 12.27 -12.90 46.30
C ARG A 214 13.67 -13.11 46.87
N ALA A 215 14.73 -12.74 46.15
CA ALA A 215 16.10 -12.88 46.64
C ALA A 215 16.36 -12.01 47.88
N PHE A 216 15.86 -10.76 47.88
CA PHE A 216 15.90 -9.87 49.04
C PHE A 216 15.15 -10.43 50.26
N LEU A 217 13.93 -10.94 50.06
CA LEU A 217 13.15 -11.56 51.14
C LEU A 217 13.81 -12.84 51.68
N VAL A 218 14.45 -13.65 50.83
CA VAL A 218 15.22 -14.83 51.26
C VAL A 218 16.43 -14.42 52.11
N ALA A 219 17.15 -13.35 51.75
CA ALA A 219 18.24 -12.80 52.57
C ALA A 219 17.73 -12.32 53.94
N GLN A 220 16.68 -11.49 53.95
CA GLN A 220 16.06 -10.98 55.19
C GLN A 220 15.56 -12.11 56.12
N VAL A 221 15.02 -13.19 55.56
CA VAL A 221 14.63 -14.39 56.34
C VAL A 221 15.85 -15.17 56.86
N SER A 222 17.01 -15.10 56.19
CA SER A 222 18.26 -15.64 56.74
C SER A 222 18.74 -14.81 57.93
N ASP A 223 18.81 -13.48 57.78
CA ASP A 223 19.25 -12.56 58.83
C ASP A 223 18.39 -12.71 60.10
N LEU A 224 17.07 -12.80 59.94
CA LEU A 224 16.14 -13.03 61.05
C LEU A 224 16.31 -14.40 61.73
N ARG A 225 16.70 -15.45 60.98
CA ARG A 225 17.03 -16.76 61.56
C ARG A 225 18.36 -16.75 62.31
N ASP A 226 19.33 -15.97 61.84
CA ASP A 226 20.63 -15.80 62.50
C ASP A 226 20.45 -15.03 63.83
N VAL A 227 19.68 -13.94 63.82
CA VAL A 227 19.24 -13.22 65.03
C VAL A 227 18.41 -14.10 65.98
N SER A 228 17.54 -14.98 65.45
CA SER A 228 16.83 -15.96 66.30
C SER A 228 17.81 -16.88 67.01
N ARG A 229 18.79 -17.45 66.28
CA ARG A 229 19.80 -18.34 66.86
C ARG A 229 20.69 -17.64 67.90
N GLU A 230 21.02 -16.36 67.71
CA GLU A 230 21.72 -15.57 68.73
C GLU A 230 20.86 -15.40 70.00
N ASN A 231 19.57 -15.09 69.85
CA ASN A 231 18.63 -15.02 70.97
C ASN A 231 18.45 -16.37 71.67
N ASP A 232 18.36 -17.48 70.93
CA ASP A 232 18.29 -18.83 71.49
C ASP A 232 19.53 -19.14 72.35
N VAL A 233 20.74 -18.83 71.85
CA VAL A 233 21.99 -18.97 72.61
C VAL A 233 21.99 -18.09 73.86
N ARG A 234 21.52 -16.84 73.76
CA ARG A 234 21.42 -15.91 74.89
C ARG A 234 20.41 -16.39 75.94
N ILE A 235 19.29 -16.97 75.52
CA ILE A 235 18.31 -17.62 76.42
C ILE A 235 18.97 -18.79 77.14
N HIS A 236 19.67 -19.69 76.44
CA HIS A 236 20.38 -20.81 77.07
C HIS A 236 21.42 -20.35 78.10
N GLN A 237 22.18 -19.28 77.80
CA GLN A 237 23.11 -18.68 78.76
C GLN A 237 22.41 -18.11 80.01
N LEU A 238 21.28 -17.43 79.83
CA LEU A 238 20.47 -16.90 80.94
C LEU A 238 19.83 -18.02 81.77
N THR A 239 19.31 -19.08 81.14
CA THR A 239 18.77 -20.26 81.83
C THR A 239 19.84 -21.01 82.62
N ALA A 240 21.04 -21.18 82.06
CA ALA A 240 22.17 -21.79 82.77
C ALA A 240 22.64 -20.93 83.96
N SER A 241 22.69 -19.61 83.78
CA SER A 241 23.01 -18.66 84.86
C SER A 241 21.95 -18.66 85.97
N LEU A 242 20.67 -18.73 85.59
CA LEU A 242 19.55 -18.85 86.54
C LEU A 242 19.65 -20.15 87.34
N ALA A 243 19.84 -21.30 86.68
CA ALA A 243 20.00 -22.59 87.34
C ALA A 243 21.20 -22.60 88.31
N ALA A 244 22.33 -22.01 87.93
CA ALA A 244 23.50 -21.88 88.80
C ALA A 244 23.30 -20.89 89.96
N MET A 245 22.35 -19.96 89.86
CA MET A 245 21.93 -19.09 90.97
C MET A 245 20.87 -19.75 91.87
N THR A 246 19.97 -20.56 91.31
CA THR A 246 19.05 -21.41 92.08
C THR A 246 19.83 -22.41 92.91
N GLN A 247 20.78 -23.16 92.33
CA GLN A 247 21.62 -24.09 93.08
C GLN A 247 22.35 -23.41 94.26
N LYS A 248 22.89 -22.19 94.07
CA LYS A 248 23.52 -21.42 95.15
C LYS A 248 22.53 -20.93 96.21
N TYR A 249 21.28 -20.69 95.83
CA TYR A 249 20.22 -20.36 96.78
C TYR A 249 19.82 -21.59 97.58
N ASP A 250 19.71 -22.76 96.95
CA ASP A 250 19.45 -24.04 97.61
C ASP A 250 20.60 -24.39 98.59
N GLU A 251 21.86 -24.25 98.15
CA GLU A 251 23.07 -24.40 98.99
C GLU A 251 23.10 -23.42 100.18
N LEU A 252 22.52 -22.22 100.04
CA LEU A 252 22.39 -21.23 101.13
C LEU A 252 21.19 -21.52 102.04
N GLN A 253 20.13 -22.11 101.51
CA GLN A 253 18.96 -22.55 102.26
C GLN A 253 19.33 -23.74 103.16
N ASP A 254 20.04 -24.74 102.65
CA ASP A 254 20.61 -25.84 103.45
C ASP A 254 21.50 -25.32 104.60
N GLN A 255 22.33 -24.30 104.33
CA GLN A 255 23.15 -23.65 105.36
C GLN A 255 22.31 -22.88 106.38
N PHE A 256 21.25 -22.19 105.95
CA PHE A 256 20.35 -21.47 106.84
C PHE A 256 19.56 -22.44 107.73
N ASP A 257 19.03 -23.52 107.18
CA ASP A 257 18.26 -24.51 107.94
C ASP A 257 19.15 -25.27 108.94
N PHE A 258 20.39 -25.62 108.56
CA PHE A 258 21.39 -26.14 109.52
C PHE A 258 21.70 -25.15 110.66
N LEU A 259 21.82 -23.85 110.36
CA LEU A 259 22.02 -22.81 111.38
C LEU A 259 20.76 -22.60 112.24
N SER A 260 19.57 -22.76 111.66
CA SER A 260 18.28 -22.69 112.35
C SER A 260 18.11 -23.85 113.34
N ASP A 261 18.41 -25.09 112.91
CA ASP A 261 18.44 -26.27 113.78
C ASP A 261 19.47 -26.12 114.91
N LYS A 262 20.67 -25.58 114.61
CA LYS A 262 21.68 -25.27 115.64
C LYS A 262 21.24 -24.16 116.58
N HIS A 263 20.47 -23.18 116.12
CA HIS A 263 19.89 -22.16 116.98
C HIS A 263 18.78 -22.74 117.87
N ALA A 264 17.93 -23.62 117.35
CA ALA A 264 16.92 -24.33 118.13
C ALA A 264 17.56 -25.24 119.20
N GLU A 265 18.59 -26.00 118.85
CA GLU A 265 19.35 -26.84 119.79
C GLU A 265 19.98 -26.00 120.92
N THR A 266 20.67 -24.92 120.57
CA THR A 266 21.29 -24.03 121.58
C THR A 266 20.25 -23.27 122.42
N THR A 267 19.08 -22.97 121.87
CA THR A 267 17.96 -22.38 122.63
C THR A 267 17.37 -23.39 123.62
N GLN A 268 17.15 -24.64 123.22
CA GLN A 268 16.71 -25.71 124.14
C GLN A 268 17.74 -25.99 125.25
N GLN A 269 19.05 -25.95 124.92
CA GLN A 269 20.12 -26.03 125.91
C GLN A 269 20.09 -24.85 126.90
N LEU A 270 19.83 -23.63 126.41
CA LEU A 270 19.70 -22.43 127.23
C LEU A 270 18.46 -22.46 128.13
N GLU A 271 17.32 -22.93 127.63
CA GLU A 271 16.09 -23.15 128.40
C GLU A 271 16.31 -24.19 129.50
N ALA A 272 16.94 -25.33 129.19
CA ALA A 272 17.29 -26.36 130.18
C ALA A 272 18.24 -25.83 131.26
N LEU A 273 19.26 -25.05 130.88
CA LEU A 273 20.16 -24.34 131.81
C LEU A 273 19.43 -23.30 132.66
N THR A 274 18.43 -22.61 132.09
CA THR A 274 17.63 -21.59 132.80
C THR A 274 16.71 -22.26 133.83
N ILE A 275 16.05 -23.37 133.48
CA ILE A 275 15.28 -24.20 134.41
C ILE A 275 16.18 -24.78 135.51
N GLN A 276 17.39 -25.22 135.17
CA GLN A 276 18.36 -25.69 136.16
C GLN A 276 18.82 -24.56 137.10
N HIS A 277 19.10 -23.37 136.56
CA HIS A 277 19.47 -22.20 137.36
C HIS A 277 18.33 -21.77 138.28
N GLN A 278 17.08 -21.75 137.79
CA GLN A 278 15.91 -21.44 138.59
C GLN A 278 15.69 -22.46 139.72
N ARG A 279 15.86 -23.76 139.46
CA ARG A 279 15.82 -24.79 140.53
C ARG A 279 16.90 -24.56 141.59
N VAL A 280 18.14 -24.27 141.17
CA VAL A 280 19.23 -23.95 142.12
C VAL A 280 18.94 -22.66 142.89
N GLN A 281 18.25 -21.68 142.29
CA GLN A 281 17.81 -20.46 142.96
C GLN A 281 16.67 -20.74 143.97
N GLU A 282 15.73 -21.62 143.63
CA GLU A 282 14.65 -22.10 144.52
C GLU A 282 15.21 -22.92 145.69
N GLU A 283 16.13 -23.86 145.42
CA GLU A 283 16.89 -24.61 146.43
C GLU A 283 17.70 -23.67 147.35
N ALA A 284 18.36 -22.66 146.80
CA ALA A 284 19.08 -21.64 147.56
C ALA A 284 18.14 -20.75 148.40
N ALA A 285 16.94 -20.44 147.91
CA ALA A 285 15.92 -19.71 148.66
C ALA A 285 15.35 -20.55 149.82
N ILE A 286 15.07 -21.84 149.59
CA ILE A 286 14.66 -22.79 150.63
C ILE A 286 15.79 -22.94 151.68
N ALA A 287 17.04 -23.08 151.24
CA ALA A 287 18.20 -23.14 152.14
C ALA A 287 18.37 -21.85 152.95
N ALA A 288 18.22 -20.68 152.33
CA ALA A 288 18.24 -19.39 153.03
C ALA A 288 17.09 -19.25 154.03
N GLN A 289 15.90 -19.78 153.73
CA GLN A 289 14.77 -19.79 154.64
C GLN A 289 14.94 -20.80 155.79
N HIS A 290 15.54 -21.97 155.55
CA HIS A 290 15.98 -22.88 156.62
C HIS A 290 17.03 -22.23 157.52
N VAL A 291 18.01 -21.50 156.95
CA VAL A 291 18.97 -20.71 157.72
C VAL A 291 18.26 -19.61 158.53
N ALA A 292 17.28 -18.90 157.96
CA ALA A 292 16.51 -17.90 158.69
C ALA A 292 15.68 -18.48 159.85
N VAL A 293 15.07 -19.65 159.67
CA VAL A 293 14.39 -20.38 160.76
C VAL A 293 15.38 -20.82 161.83
N LEU A 294 16.51 -21.44 161.45
CA LEU A 294 17.55 -21.84 162.40
C LEU A 294 18.18 -20.64 163.13
N THR A 295 18.30 -19.49 162.49
CA THR A 295 18.71 -18.23 163.15
C THR A 295 17.64 -17.79 164.15
N SER A 296 16.35 -17.82 163.80
CA SER A 296 15.25 -17.51 164.73
C SER A 296 15.16 -18.50 165.90
N ASP A 297 15.49 -19.78 165.68
CA ASP A 297 15.57 -20.79 166.74
C ASP A 297 16.77 -20.52 167.66
N VAL A 298 17.92 -20.11 167.11
CA VAL A 298 19.11 -19.69 167.88
C VAL A 298 18.86 -18.40 168.65
N ASP A 299 18.17 -17.42 168.07
CA ASP A 299 17.77 -16.18 168.74
C ASP A 299 16.77 -16.50 169.86
N SER A 300 15.80 -17.37 169.63
CA SER A 300 14.84 -17.81 170.66
C SER A 300 15.49 -18.63 171.78
N MET A 301 16.44 -19.52 171.47
CA MET A 301 17.27 -20.18 172.49
C MET A 301 18.15 -19.18 173.25
N SER A 302 18.59 -18.09 172.60
CA SER A 302 19.36 -17.03 173.26
C SER A 302 18.49 -16.18 174.17
N GLU A 303 17.25 -15.85 173.78
CA GLU A 303 16.26 -15.23 174.67
C GLU A 303 15.90 -16.13 175.86
N LEU A 304 15.77 -17.44 175.64
CA LEU A 304 15.55 -18.42 176.73
C LEU A 304 16.75 -18.49 177.69
N LEU A 305 17.99 -18.47 177.17
CA LEU A 305 19.20 -18.39 177.98
C LEU A 305 19.30 -17.08 178.76
N GLU A 306 18.88 -15.95 178.17
CA GLU A 306 18.87 -14.66 178.85
C GLU A 306 17.74 -14.56 179.89
N GLN A 307 16.58 -15.19 179.66
CA GLN A 307 15.54 -15.38 180.68
C GLN A 307 15.99 -16.31 181.82
N GLU A 308 16.72 -17.39 181.53
CA GLU A 308 17.29 -18.27 182.56
C GLU A 308 18.34 -17.53 183.40
N ARG A 309 19.21 -16.73 182.77
CA ARG A 309 20.13 -15.83 183.45
C ARG A 309 19.39 -14.82 184.33
N GLN A 310 18.36 -14.17 183.80
CA GLN A 310 17.56 -13.20 184.56
C GLN A 310 16.87 -13.85 185.76
N MET A 311 16.23 -15.02 185.60
CA MET A 311 15.68 -15.78 186.75
C MET A 311 16.76 -16.13 187.78
N THR A 312 17.94 -16.56 187.33
CA THR A 312 19.07 -16.89 188.23
C THR A 312 19.53 -15.66 189.01
N GLN A 313 19.52 -14.49 188.38
CA GLN A 313 19.90 -13.21 188.97
C GLN A 313 18.81 -12.67 189.93
N ASP A 314 17.52 -12.79 189.57
CA ASP A 314 16.38 -12.43 190.41
C ASP A 314 16.33 -13.30 191.69
N VAL A 315 16.59 -14.61 191.58
CA VAL A 315 16.69 -15.52 192.73
C VAL A 315 17.87 -15.15 193.65
N LEU A 316 19.00 -14.70 193.08
CA LEU A 316 20.12 -14.19 193.87
C LEU A 316 19.79 -12.86 194.56
N GLN A 317 18.96 -11.99 193.98
CA GLN A 317 18.48 -10.78 194.69
C GLN A 317 17.51 -11.14 195.82
N GLN A 318 16.50 -11.98 195.57
CA GLN A 318 15.52 -12.39 196.58
C GLN A 318 16.18 -13.07 197.80
N HIS A 319 17.29 -13.80 197.61
CA HIS A 319 18.02 -14.40 198.72
C HIS A 319 18.76 -13.38 199.60
N ASN A 320 19.27 -12.29 199.02
CA ASN A 320 19.90 -11.21 199.78
C ASN A 320 18.87 -10.32 200.50
N GLU A 321 17.76 -9.98 199.83
CA GLU A 321 16.68 -9.15 200.39
C GLU A 321 16.01 -9.79 201.63
N LEU A 322 16.01 -11.12 201.73
CA LEU A 322 15.50 -11.84 202.90
C LEU A 322 16.44 -11.74 204.14
N VAL A 323 17.72 -11.40 203.96
CA VAL A 323 18.70 -11.32 205.04
C VAL A 323 18.72 -9.93 205.69
N GLU A 324 18.55 -8.85 204.93
CA GLU A 324 18.61 -7.48 205.47
C GLU A 324 17.25 -6.97 206.00
N SER A 325 16.13 -7.54 205.57
CA SER A 325 14.77 -7.09 205.91
C SER A 325 14.30 -7.35 207.35
N ILE A 326 15.13 -7.97 208.20
CA ILE A 326 14.87 -8.15 209.64
C ILE A 326 15.33 -6.92 210.48
N ALA A 327 16.14 -6.02 209.92
CA ALA A 327 16.82 -4.97 210.70
C ALA A 327 16.04 -3.63 210.85
N ASN A 328 15.35 -3.16 209.81
CA ASN A 328 14.53 -1.92 209.79
C ASN A 328 13.42 -2.07 208.74
N GLY A 329 12.31 -1.32 208.82
CA GLY A 329 11.11 -1.60 208.00
C GLY A 329 10.33 -0.41 207.45
N ASN A 330 9.20 -0.77 206.80
CA ASN A 330 8.19 0.09 206.16
C ASN A 330 8.57 0.62 204.73
N PRO A 331 7.60 1.04 203.87
CA PRO A 331 7.16 0.11 202.80
C PRO A 331 6.91 0.69 201.37
N SER A 332 6.58 -0.19 200.42
CA SER A 332 5.80 0.06 199.17
C SER A 332 6.61 0.55 197.90
N PRO A 333 6.00 0.94 196.73
CA PRO A 333 5.72 0.00 195.61
C PRO A 333 5.93 0.52 194.14
N LEU A 334 5.51 -0.29 193.12
CA LEU A 334 5.07 0.03 191.72
C LEU A 334 6.07 0.07 190.50
N THR A 335 5.74 -0.74 189.47
CA THR A 335 5.48 -0.55 187.97
C THR A 335 5.85 0.77 187.23
N PRO A 336 5.63 1.02 185.88
CA PRO A 336 5.13 0.22 184.71
C PRO A 336 5.82 0.50 183.30
N SER A 337 5.18 0.07 182.17
CA SER A 337 5.16 0.73 180.80
C SER A 337 6.30 0.48 179.75
N SER A 338 6.11 0.55 178.40
CA SER A 338 4.92 0.60 177.48
C SER A 338 5.24 0.41 175.96
N HIS A 339 4.41 -0.33 175.19
CA HIS A 339 4.10 -0.24 173.72
C HIS A 339 5.26 -0.37 172.65
N ARG A 340 5.09 -0.53 171.29
CA ARG A 340 3.96 -0.30 170.32
C ARG A 340 4.18 -0.91 168.88
N ARG A 341 3.08 -1.21 168.14
CA ARG A 341 2.82 -1.05 166.65
C ARG A 341 3.26 -2.07 165.54
N GLN A 342 2.35 -2.35 164.58
CA GLN A 342 2.52 -2.89 163.18
C GLN A 342 1.16 -2.76 162.39
N PRO A 343 1.11 -2.57 161.03
CA PRO A 343 0.17 -3.30 160.12
C PRO A 343 0.64 -3.47 158.61
N SER A 344 -0.17 -4.12 157.72
CA SER A 344 0.30 -4.70 156.41
C SER A 344 -0.71 -4.82 155.20
N GLU A 345 -0.20 -5.11 153.97
CA GLU A 345 -0.76 -5.87 152.76
C GLU A 345 -1.51 -5.26 151.49
N PHE A 346 -1.07 -5.69 150.25
CA PHE A 346 -1.72 -6.03 148.91
C PHE A 346 -2.62 -5.07 148.03
N PHE A 347 -2.98 -5.23 146.70
CA PHE A 347 -2.65 -6.12 145.51
C PHE A 347 -3.15 -5.63 144.06
N VAL A 348 -2.38 -5.89 142.96
CA VAL A 348 -2.70 -6.34 141.52
C VAL A 348 -3.63 -5.57 140.48
N SER A 349 -3.70 -6.00 139.17
CA SER A 349 -3.65 -5.22 137.86
C SER A 349 -4.72 -5.46 136.70
N ASN A 350 -4.61 -4.75 135.53
CA ASN A 350 -4.94 -5.07 134.07
C ASN A 350 -6.28 -4.69 133.28
N SER A 351 -6.28 -4.69 131.90
CA SER A 351 -7.36 -4.47 130.81
C SER A 351 -6.78 -4.59 129.34
N PRO A 352 -7.31 -4.20 128.10
CA PRO A 352 -8.65 -3.93 127.42
C PRO A 352 -8.88 -4.38 125.87
N SER A 353 -10.07 -4.09 125.23
CA SER A 353 -10.40 -3.77 123.75
C SER A 353 -10.45 -4.82 122.56
N MET A 354 -10.81 -4.51 121.26
CA MET A 354 -12.14 -4.25 120.53
C MET A 354 -12.09 -4.23 118.92
N ALA A 355 -13.23 -4.06 118.15
CA ALA A 355 -13.44 -3.59 116.70
C ALA A 355 -14.00 -4.52 115.51
N ARG A 356 -14.49 -3.96 114.33
CA ARG A 356 -15.10 -4.66 113.10
C ARG A 356 -15.39 -3.80 111.78
N SER A 357 -15.82 -4.44 110.65
CA SER A 357 -16.71 -4.00 109.47
C SER A 357 -16.17 -3.37 108.12
N ASP A 358 -16.83 -3.24 106.91
CA ASP A 358 -17.87 -3.94 106.03
C ASP A 358 -18.13 -3.16 104.64
N SER A 359 -18.68 -3.74 103.50
CA SER A 359 -19.51 -3.10 102.35
C SER A 359 -19.49 -3.71 100.86
N SER A 360 -20.39 -3.31 99.90
CA SER A 360 -20.51 -3.60 98.39
C SER A 360 -21.68 -2.75 97.68
N ASP A 361 -22.19 -2.74 96.40
CA ASP A 361 -22.09 -3.45 95.04
C ASP A 361 -22.82 -2.70 93.81
N HIS A 362 -23.03 -3.31 92.60
CA HIS A 362 -23.94 -3.03 91.37
C HIS A 362 -23.51 -1.97 90.25
N HIS A 363 -24.05 -1.77 88.98
CA HIS A 363 -25.22 -2.23 88.12
C HIS A 363 -25.03 -2.12 86.52
N THR A 364 -26.09 -1.91 85.65
CA THR A 364 -26.16 -2.08 84.13
C THR A 364 -27.31 -1.31 83.36
N ILE A 365 -27.37 -1.24 81.98
CA ILE A 365 -28.58 -1.28 81.03
C ILE A 365 -28.31 -0.97 79.49
N SER A 366 -29.24 -1.28 78.54
CA SER A 366 -29.14 -1.21 77.02
C SER A 366 -30.46 -0.70 76.32
N SER A 367 -30.83 -0.74 75.00
CA SER A 367 -30.53 -1.49 73.72
C SER A 367 -31.24 -0.88 72.45
N SER A 368 -31.37 -1.58 71.27
CA SER A 368 -32.19 -1.31 70.01
C SER A 368 -31.59 -0.46 68.82
N ARG A 369 -32.01 -0.44 67.51
CA ARG A 369 -32.96 -1.20 66.58
C ARG A 369 -32.84 -0.83 65.04
N GLN A 370 -33.16 -1.77 64.11
CA GLN A 370 -33.77 -1.63 62.71
C GLN A 370 -32.96 -0.91 61.56
N LEU A 371 -33.31 -0.83 60.23
CA LEU A 371 -34.52 -1.17 59.40
C LEU A 371 -34.27 -1.75 57.92
N ARG A 372 -34.58 -1.05 56.78
CA ARG A 372 -34.63 -1.49 55.32
C ARG A 372 -34.56 -0.27 54.31
N GLN A 373 -34.69 -0.27 52.95
CA GLN A 373 -35.12 -1.24 51.87
C GLN A 373 -34.41 -1.09 50.46
N SER A 374 -35.09 -1.01 49.28
CA SER A 374 -34.53 -1.38 47.93
C SER A 374 -35.21 -0.80 46.63
N SER A 375 -34.57 -1.02 45.44
CA SER A 375 -35.05 -0.92 44.00
C SER A 375 -35.07 0.47 43.29
N SER A 376 -35.19 0.66 41.94
CA SER A 376 -34.69 0.00 40.68
C SER A 376 -35.39 0.57 39.42
N MET A 377 -34.71 0.99 38.32
CA MET A 377 -35.20 1.14 36.89
C MET A 377 -34.17 1.85 35.97
N ASP A 378 -34.38 1.81 34.63
CA ASP A 378 -33.39 2.10 33.57
C ASP A 378 -33.77 3.18 32.50
N ASP A 379 -32.74 3.80 31.89
CA ASP A 379 -32.64 4.40 30.51
C ASP A 379 -33.59 5.55 30.04
N PRO A 380 -33.41 6.23 28.87
CA PRO A 380 -32.41 6.03 27.79
C PRO A 380 -31.58 7.26 27.32
N ASP A 381 -30.53 6.99 26.52
CA ASP A 381 -29.56 7.94 25.92
C ASP A 381 -29.93 8.40 24.47
N ARG A 382 -29.22 9.42 23.92
CA ARG A 382 -29.63 10.18 22.71
C ARG A 382 -28.48 10.65 21.80
N LYS A 383 -28.46 10.25 20.52
CA LYS A 383 -27.64 10.85 19.43
C LYS A 383 -28.41 10.99 18.09
N PRO A 384 -28.05 11.94 17.21
CA PRO A 384 -28.76 12.21 15.95
C PRO A 384 -28.17 11.49 14.72
N SER A 385 -28.91 11.51 13.60
CA SER A 385 -28.49 11.06 12.26
C SER A 385 -28.17 12.25 11.35
N GLU A 386 -27.28 12.04 10.38
CA GLU A 386 -26.99 12.99 9.30
C GLU A 386 -28.03 12.90 8.15
N PHE A 387 -27.87 13.77 7.16
CA PHE A 387 -28.89 14.16 6.17
C PHE A 387 -28.34 13.99 4.74
N ASP A 388 -29.09 13.31 3.88
CA ASP A 388 -28.62 12.84 2.57
C ASP A 388 -29.04 13.77 1.41
N VAL A 389 -28.11 14.09 0.50
CA VAL A 389 -28.27 15.11 -0.55
C VAL A 389 -27.78 14.56 -1.90
N ALA A 390 -28.52 13.56 -2.42
CA ALA A 390 -28.10 12.79 -3.60
C ALA A 390 -29.17 12.62 -4.69
N THR A 391 -30.29 13.37 -4.67
CA THR A 391 -31.43 13.17 -5.59
C THR A 391 -31.90 14.43 -6.33
N MET A 392 -30.98 15.18 -6.97
CA MET A 392 -31.40 16.20 -7.95
C MET A 392 -30.29 16.58 -8.94
N LEU A 393 -30.32 16.02 -10.16
CA LEU A 393 -29.93 16.59 -11.48
C LEU A 393 -29.81 15.48 -12.55
N HIS A 394 -29.73 15.87 -13.83
CA HIS A 394 -29.56 15.03 -15.02
C HIS A 394 -30.64 13.98 -15.34
N HIS A 395 -31.69 14.41 -16.04
CA HIS A 395 -32.52 13.53 -16.87
C HIS A 395 -32.62 14.08 -18.30
N GLU A 396 -31.53 13.96 -19.07
CA GLU A 396 -31.49 14.36 -20.48
C GLU A 396 -32.33 13.42 -21.35
N SER A 397 -33.25 13.97 -22.13
CA SER A 397 -34.19 13.18 -22.93
C SER A 397 -33.49 12.42 -24.07
N ALA A 398 -33.86 11.14 -24.23
CA ALA A 398 -33.44 10.28 -25.35
C ALA A 398 -33.92 10.76 -26.75
N GLN A 399 -34.57 11.92 -26.83
CA GLN A 399 -34.87 12.61 -28.08
C GLN A 399 -33.71 13.52 -28.53
N GLU A 400 -32.93 14.10 -27.62
CA GLU A 400 -31.81 14.99 -27.95
C GLU A 400 -30.62 14.20 -28.53
N LYS A 401 -30.27 13.06 -27.91
CA LYS A 401 -29.24 12.13 -28.42
C LYS A 401 -29.46 11.75 -29.90
N ARG A 402 -30.71 11.50 -30.30
CA ARG A 402 -31.04 11.11 -31.69
C ARG A 402 -30.96 12.26 -32.69
N ARG A 403 -31.12 13.52 -32.27
CA ARG A 403 -30.83 14.69 -33.12
C ARG A 403 -29.32 14.84 -33.34
N ALA A 404 -28.54 14.68 -32.27
CA ALA A 404 -27.08 14.74 -32.34
C ALA A 404 -26.46 13.65 -33.24
N GLU A 405 -26.99 12.41 -33.22
CA GLU A 405 -26.52 11.34 -34.11
C GLU A 405 -26.77 11.62 -35.60
N VAL A 406 -27.93 12.19 -35.96
CA VAL A 406 -28.27 12.49 -37.36
C VAL A 406 -27.36 13.59 -37.92
N LEU A 407 -27.08 14.62 -37.13
CA LEU A 407 -26.17 15.71 -37.53
C LEU A 407 -24.71 15.24 -37.68
N LYS A 408 -24.26 14.23 -36.94
CA LYS A 408 -22.90 13.68 -37.09
C LYS A 408 -22.69 12.99 -38.43
N ARG A 409 -23.67 12.19 -38.91
CA ARG A 409 -23.53 11.35 -40.12
C ARG A 409 -23.51 12.09 -41.47
N GLY A 410 -23.64 13.42 -41.50
CA GLY A 410 -23.67 14.22 -42.74
C GLY A 410 -22.65 15.36 -42.80
N SER A 411 -21.67 15.41 -41.88
CA SER A 411 -20.67 16.48 -41.86
C SER A 411 -19.33 16.00 -42.43
N LEU A 412 -18.74 16.79 -43.32
CA LEU A 412 -17.38 16.56 -43.85
C LEU A 412 -16.34 16.45 -42.72
N PHE A 413 -16.54 17.17 -41.62
CA PHE A 413 -15.70 17.06 -40.42
C PHE A 413 -15.80 15.68 -39.74
N HIS A 414 -16.92 14.97 -39.87
CA HIS A 414 -17.02 13.61 -39.31
C HIS A 414 -16.27 12.59 -40.17
N GLU A 415 -16.40 12.68 -41.50
CA GLU A 415 -15.61 11.83 -42.41
C GLU A 415 -14.10 12.11 -42.27
N LEU A 416 -13.70 13.38 -42.19
CA LEU A 416 -12.32 13.78 -41.88
C LEU A 416 -11.88 13.31 -40.49
N SER A 417 -12.75 13.34 -39.46
CA SER A 417 -12.41 12.78 -38.14
C SER A 417 -12.18 11.28 -38.19
N ILE A 418 -12.98 10.53 -38.98
CA ILE A 418 -12.83 9.09 -39.15
C ILE A 418 -11.55 8.77 -39.93
N GLU A 419 -11.19 9.54 -40.96
CA GLU A 419 -9.97 9.30 -41.73
C GLU A 419 -8.70 9.74 -40.95
N LEU A 420 -8.79 10.80 -40.14
CA LEU A 420 -7.74 11.15 -39.18
C LEU A 420 -7.59 10.10 -38.06
N GLU A 421 -8.69 9.53 -37.56
CA GLU A 421 -8.65 8.46 -36.56
C GLU A 421 -8.11 7.15 -37.16
N LYS A 422 -8.39 6.85 -38.44
CA LYS A 422 -7.73 5.78 -39.19
C LYS A 422 -6.24 6.04 -39.37
N GLU A 423 -5.81 7.24 -39.79
CA GLU A 423 -4.38 7.55 -39.94
C GLU A 423 -3.65 7.57 -38.59
N PHE A 424 -4.29 8.04 -37.51
CA PHE A 424 -3.77 7.93 -36.15
C PHE A 424 -3.62 6.46 -35.73
N MET A 425 -4.60 5.61 -36.03
CA MET A 425 -4.50 4.16 -35.79
C MET A 425 -3.44 3.49 -36.67
N LYS A 426 -3.26 3.88 -37.94
CA LYS A 426 -2.16 3.42 -38.81
C LYS A 426 -0.80 3.89 -38.30
N ALA A 427 -0.69 5.11 -37.80
CA ALA A 427 0.53 5.64 -37.18
C ALA A 427 0.87 4.90 -35.89
N LYS A 428 -0.14 4.61 -35.06
CA LYS A 428 -0.05 3.76 -33.87
C LYS A 428 0.27 2.30 -34.20
N GLN A 429 -0.11 1.80 -35.37
CA GLN A 429 0.26 0.46 -35.83
C GLN A 429 1.71 0.44 -36.34
N ARG A 430 2.13 1.44 -37.13
CA ARG A 430 3.52 1.62 -37.57
C ARG A 430 4.51 1.82 -36.41
N SER A 431 4.11 2.48 -35.32
CA SER A 431 4.97 2.60 -34.13
C SER A 431 5.09 1.29 -33.35
N TRP A 432 4.13 0.36 -33.51
CA TRP A 432 4.25 -1.00 -32.99
C TRP A 432 5.07 -1.89 -33.93
N ASP A 433 4.95 -1.73 -35.26
CA ASP A 433 5.76 -2.47 -36.23
C ASP A 433 7.27 -2.16 -36.11
N LEU A 434 7.63 -0.94 -35.69
CA LEU A 434 8.99 -0.55 -35.33
C LEU A 434 9.49 -1.14 -34.00
N LEU A 435 8.59 -1.61 -33.13
CA LEU A 435 8.90 -2.26 -31.85
C LEU A 435 8.88 -3.80 -31.93
N THR A 436 8.10 -4.40 -32.85
CA THR A 436 7.98 -5.86 -33.00
C THR A 436 9.08 -6.47 -33.86
N HIS A 437 9.74 -5.70 -34.73
CA HIS A 437 10.78 -6.20 -35.63
C HIS A 437 12.20 -6.28 -35.03
N THR A 438 12.36 -6.11 -33.72
CA THR A 438 13.56 -6.55 -32.98
C THR A 438 13.20 -7.61 -31.94
N SER A 439 13.02 -8.86 -32.42
CA SER A 439 12.94 -10.08 -31.60
C SER A 439 14.29 -10.44 -30.95
N CYS A 440 14.87 -9.47 -30.26
CA CYS A 440 16.15 -9.56 -29.57
C CYS A 440 15.99 -10.42 -28.31
N THR A 441 16.33 -11.69 -28.39
CA THR A 441 16.40 -12.60 -27.24
C THR A 441 17.30 -12.07 -26.13
N ASN A 442 18.31 -11.27 -26.48
CA ASN A 442 19.16 -10.58 -25.50
C ASN A 442 18.41 -9.48 -24.72
N CYS A 443 17.34 -8.87 -25.22
CA CYS A 443 16.62 -7.82 -24.47
C CYS A 443 15.90 -8.38 -23.24
N SER A 444 15.28 -9.56 -23.34
CA SER A 444 14.69 -10.22 -22.17
C SER A 444 15.77 -10.63 -21.16
N ALA A 445 16.88 -11.21 -21.65
CA ALA A 445 18.01 -11.60 -20.80
C ALA A 445 18.76 -10.41 -20.20
N LEU A 446 18.74 -9.24 -20.84
CA LEU A 446 19.30 -7.99 -20.30
C LEU A 446 18.38 -7.41 -19.22
N LEU A 447 17.06 -7.40 -19.42
CA LEU A 447 16.10 -6.93 -18.41
C LEU A 447 16.09 -7.84 -17.17
N GLU A 448 16.16 -9.15 -17.38
CA GLU A 448 16.29 -10.16 -16.32
C GLU A 448 17.60 -9.96 -15.56
N ARG A 449 18.74 -9.85 -16.26
CA ARG A 449 20.06 -9.56 -15.66
C ARG A 449 20.14 -8.19 -14.99
N GLU A 450 19.44 -7.18 -15.49
CA GLU A 450 19.32 -5.85 -14.86
C GLU A 450 18.51 -5.95 -13.55
N SER A 451 17.45 -6.75 -13.53
CA SER A 451 16.69 -7.03 -12.30
C SER A 451 17.53 -7.82 -11.28
N GLU A 452 18.31 -8.82 -11.70
CA GLU A 452 19.27 -9.53 -10.86
C GLU A 452 20.35 -8.58 -10.31
N LEU A 453 20.91 -7.71 -11.16
CA LEU A 453 21.94 -6.74 -10.75
C LEU A 453 21.36 -5.72 -9.76
N THR A 454 20.14 -5.24 -10.00
CA THR A 454 19.42 -4.32 -9.10
C THR A 454 19.12 -4.97 -7.76
N GLN A 455 18.71 -6.25 -7.76
CA GLN A 455 18.48 -7.03 -6.55
C GLN A 455 19.79 -7.27 -5.78
N GLN A 456 20.89 -7.60 -6.46
CA GLN A 456 22.22 -7.73 -5.86
C GLN A 456 22.72 -6.40 -5.27
N VAL A 457 22.55 -5.28 -5.98
CA VAL A 457 22.90 -3.94 -5.48
C VAL A 457 22.05 -3.56 -4.26
N ALA A 458 20.76 -3.88 -4.25
CA ALA A 458 19.91 -3.70 -3.08
C ALA A 458 20.36 -4.56 -1.88
N THR A 459 20.68 -5.84 -2.10
CA THR A 459 21.20 -6.74 -1.05
C THR A 459 22.55 -6.24 -0.51
N LEU A 460 23.49 -5.88 -1.37
CA LEU A 460 24.79 -5.32 -0.97
C LEU A 460 24.64 -3.96 -0.26
N THR A 461 23.66 -3.14 -0.64
CA THR A 461 23.38 -1.87 0.04
C THR A 461 22.87 -2.10 1.47
N LEU A 462 21.98 -3.08 1.66
CA LEU A 462 21.51 -3.49 2.99
C LEU A 462 22.63 -4.12 3.83
N GLU A 463 23.50 -4.93 3.22
CA GLU A 463 24.65 -5.53 3.90
C GLU A 463 25.69 -4.47 4.30
N VAL A 464 25.96 -3.48 3.44
CA VAL A 464 26.80 -2.31 3.75
C VAL A 464 26.16 -1.42 4.83
N GLN A 465 24.83 -1.26 4.85
CA GLN A 465 24.14 -0.59 5.96
C GLN A 465 24.32 -1.37 7.28
N HIS A 466 24.09 -2.68 7.28
CA HIS A 466 24.22 -3.52 8.47
C HIS A 466 25.67 -3.55 9.00
N LEU A 467 26.67 -3.64 8.11
CA LEU A 467 28.09 -3.50 8.47
C LEU A 467 28.43 -2.10 9.00
N ARG A 468 27.81 -1.04 8.45
CA ARG A 468 27.96 0.34 8.95
C ARG A 468 27.30 0.55 10.31
N GLU A 469 26.18 -0.11 10.60
CA GLU A 469 25.55 -0.11 11.93
C GLU A 469 26.38 -0.89 12.97
N ILE A 470 26.93 -2.04 12.60
CA ILE A 470 27.86 -2.81 13.45
C ILE A 470 29.10 -1.96 13.76
N SER A 471 29.73 -1.38 12.74
CA SER A 471 30.91 -0.51 12.91
C SER A 471 30.60 0.81 13.61
N GLY A 472 29.37 1.32 13.49
CA GLY A 472 28.89 2.53 14.17
C GLY A 472 28.64 2.33 15.66
N ARG A 473 28.47 1.09 16.13
CA ARG A 473 28.33 0.76 17.56
C ARG A 473 29.67 0.67 18.29
N THR A 474 30.79 0.57 17.58
CA THR A 474 32.15 0.62 18.17
C THR A 474 32.68 2.05 18.25
N SER A 475 32.29 2.77 19.30
CA SER A 475 32.79 4.11 19.64
C SER A 475 34.31 4.10 19.94
N PRO A 476 35.09 5.13 19.55
CA PRO A 476 36.56 5.07 19.61
C PRO A 476 37.11 5.14 21.03
N VAL A 477 37.70 4.03 21.51
CA VAL A 477 38.42 3.97 22.79
C VAL A 477 39.74 4.73 22.68
N LYS A 478 39.99 5.66 23.60
CA LYS A 478 41.25 6.43 23.69
C LYS A 478 42.46 5.51 23.85
N ALA A 479 43.48 5.72 23.01
CA ALA A 479 44.76 5.02 23.11
C ALA A 479 45.56 5.45 24.36
N VAL A 480 45.90 4.50 25.22
CA VAL A 480 46.88 4.67 26.32
C VAL A 480 47.67 3.36 26.52
N GLY A 481 49.00 3.47 26.58
CA GLY A 481 49.88 2.49 27.23
C GLY A 481 50.20 1.19 26.46
N ARG A 482 51.41 1.11 25.88
CA ARG A 482 52.03 -0.18 25.52
C ARG A 482 52.23 -1.05 26.77
N ARG A 483 51.99 -2.36 26.64
CA ARG A 483 52.87 -3.41 27.17
C ARG A 483 52.96 -4.58 26.18
N GLU A 484 54.10 -5.24 26.17
CA GLU A 484 54.46 -6.30 25.23
C GLU A 484 54.36 -7.66 25.93
N SER A 485 53.51 -8.58 25.43
CA SER A 485 53.61 -10.01 25.76
C SER A 485 52.79 -10.91 24.82
N THR A 486 53.44 -11.98 24.34
CA THR A 486 52.85 -13.28 23.93
C THR A 486 51.61 -13.30 23.00
N SER A 487 51.88 -13.20 21.70
CA SER A 487 51.24 -14.01 20.62
C SER A 487 49.82 -14.55 20.87
N CYS A 488 48.81 -13.69 20.77
CA CYS A 488 47.41 -14.12 20.64
C CYS A 488 47.11 -14.51 19.18
N THR A 489 46.82 -15.79 18.91
CA THR A 489 46.46 -16.29 17.57
C THR A 489 45.21 -15.61 16.99
N THR A 490 44.29 -15.17 17.84
CA THR A 490 43.11 -14.40 17.44
C THR A 490 43.47 -13.05 16.81
N CYS A 491 44.57 -12.41 17.23
CA CYS A 491 45.02 -11.15 16.62
C CYS A 491 45.54 -11.37 15.19
N SER A 492 46.21 -12.49 14.90
CA SER A 492 46.62 -12.83 13.53
C SER A 492 45.41 -13.04 12.62
N LEU A 493 44.35 -13.69 13.11
CA LEU A 493 43.10 -13.87 12.36
C LEU A 493 42.35 -12.54 12.13
N LEU A 494 42.34 -11.63 13.10
CA LEU A 494 41.76 -10.30 12.93
C LEU A 494 42.53 -9.48 11.89
N MET A 495 43.87 -9.44 11.95
CA MET A 495 44.69 -8.76 10.94
C MET A 495 44.50 -9.35 9.54
N HIS A 496 44.35 -10.68 9.41
CA HIS A 496 44.10 -11.33 8.12
C HIS A 496 42.71 -10.96 7.57
N ARG A 497 41.69 -10.90 8.45
CA ARG A 497 40.32 -10.51 8.08
C ARG A 497 40.22 -9.03 7.72
N GLU A 498 40.96 -8.15 8.39
CA GLU A 498 41.08 -6.72 8.01
C GLU A 498 41.81 -6.55 6.66
N ALA A 499 42.83 -7.38 6.38
CA ALA A 499 43.51 -7.39 5.08
C ALA A 499 42.59 -7.89 3.94
N GLU A 500 41.81 -8.95 4.17
CA GLU A 500 40.78 -9.42 3.24
C GLU A 500 39.68 -8.35 3.03
N GLN A 501 39.19 -7.75 4.11
CA GLN A 501 38.13 -6.74 4.05
C GLN A 501 38.61 -5.45 3.34
N THR A 502 39.88 -5.06 3.50
CA THR A 502 40.47 -3.95 2.73
C THR A 502 40.72 -4.34 1.27
N GLN A 503 41.12 -5.58 0.94
CA GLN A 503 41.14 -6.06 -0.45
C GLN A 503 39.76 -6.02 -1.10
N HIS A 504 38.71 -6.46 -0.40
CA HIS A 504 37.33 -6.39 -0.90
C HIS A 504 36.86 -4.94 -1.12
N VAL A 505 37.17 -4.00 -0.21
CA VAL A 505 36.85 -2.57 -0.40
C VAL A 505 37.62 -1.96 -1.58
N VAL A 506 38.88 -2.34 -1.79
CA VAL A 506 39.66 -1.89 -2.96
C VAL A 506 39.08 -2.43 -4.27
N ALA A 507 38.73 -3.73 -4.31
CA ALA A 507 38.08 -4.34 -5.48
C ALA A 507 36.72 -3.69 -5.79
N LEU A 508 35.90 -3.43 -4.77
CA LEU A 508 34.61 -2.75 -4.93
C LEU A 508 34.78 -1.31 -5.43
N SER A 509 35.79 -0.59 -4.93
CA SER A 509 36.12 0.78 -5.37
C SER A 509 36.59 0.83 -6.83
N GLN A 510 37.34 -0.18 -7.28
CA GLN A 510 37.77 -0.35 -8.67
C GLN A 510 36.58 -0.67 -9.59
N GLU A 511 35.67 -1.55 -9.18
CA GLU A 511 34.48 -1.89 -9.97
C GLU A 511 33.48 -0.72 -10.02
N VAL A 512 33.32 0.05 -8.94
CA VAL A 512 32.57 1.32 -8.96
C VAL A 512 33.20 2.30 -9.95
N HIS A 513 34.53 2.48 -9.94
CA HIS A 513 35.21 3.31 -10.96
C HIS A 513 34.97 2.80 -12.38
N ARG A 514 34.99 1.47 -12.59
CA ARG A 514 34.73 0.85 -13.90
C ARG A 514 33.30 1.12 -14.36
N LEU A 515 32.32 1.05 -13.47
CA LEU A 515 30.91 1.34 -13.75
C LEU A 515 30.67 2.84 -13.98
N THR A 516 31.27 3.74 -13.19
CA THR A 516 31.21 5.19 -13.42
C THR A 516 31.84 5.58 -14.76
N ALA A 517 32.97 4.97 -15.13
CA ALA A 517 33.58 5.16 -16.45
C ALA A 517 32.70 4.60 -17.60
N LEU A 518 31.99 3.50 -17.36
CA LEU A 518 31.05 2.93 -18.32
C LEU A 518 29.85 3.87 -18.54
N VAL A 519 29.24 4.37 -17.47
CA VAL A 519 28.13 5.34 -17.53
C VAL A 519 28.57 6.64 -18.22
N ALA A 520 29.76 7.16 -17.90
CA ALA A 520 30.34 8.33 -18.58
C ALA A 520 30.76 8.07 -20.05
N SER A 521 30.72 6.82 -20.51
CA SER A 521 30.93 6.44 -21.92
C SER A 521 29.63 6.17 -22.69
N MET A 522 28.48 6.17 -22.02
CA MET A 522 27.18 6.16 -22.68
C MET A 522 26.85 7.57 -23.18
N SER A 523 26.17 7.64 -24.32
CA SER A 523 25.88 8.91 -25.00
C SER A 523 25.09 9.87 -24.13
N GLU A 524 25.55 11.12 -24.09
CA GLU A 524 24.96 12.26 -23.38
C GLU A 524 23.42 12.33 -23.56
N PRO A 525 22.64 12.44 -22.48
CA PRO A 525 21.19 12.52 -22.58
C PRO A 525 20.78 13.80 -23.31
N LEU A 526 19.83 13.68 -24.24
CA LEU A 526 19.24 14.84 -24.92
C LEU A 526 18.69 15.83 -23.87
N PRO A 527 18.92 17.15 -24.02
CA PRO A 527 18.51 18.13 -23.03
C PRO A 527 16.98 18.11 -22.86
N GLU A 528 16.55 18.01 -21.60
CA GLU A 528 15.15 17.80 -21.20
C GLU A 528 14.20 18.87 -21.76
N GLU A 529 14.72 20.08 -22.00
CA GLU A 529 14.04 21.21 -22.63
C GLU A 529 13.35 20.86 -23.96
N ASN A 530 13.96 20.03 -24.81
CA ASN A 530 13.36 19.63 -26.09
C ASN A 530 12.14 18.71 -25.89
N VAL A 531 12.25 17.73 -24.98
CA VAL A 531 11.15 16.81 -24.68
C VAL A 531 9.98 17.55 -24.03
N LEU A 532 10.28 18.51 -23.15
CA LEU A 532 9.28 19.37 -22.54
C LEU A 532 8.59 20.26 -23.59
N LYS A 533 9.34 20.90 -24.49
CA LYS A 533 8.79 21.71 -25.58
C LYS A 533 7.91 20.89 -26.53
N GLU A 534 8.35 19.70 -26.95
CA GLU A 534 7.53 18.81 -27.79
C GLU A 534 6.23 18.41 -27.09
N PHE A 535 6.28 18.02 -25.81
CA PHE A 535 5.08 17.69 -25.05
C PHE A 535 4.11 18.87 -24.99
N PHE A 536 4.60 20.08 -24.66
CA PHE A 536 3.77 21.27 -24.57
C PHE A 536 3.13 21.63 -25.93
N VAL A 537 3.89 21.57 -27.02
CA VAL A 537 3.42 21.83 -28.39
C VAL A 537 2.37 20.81 -28.84
N LEU A 538 2.50 19.53 -28.44
CA LEU A 538 1.53 18.47 -28.70
C LEU A 538 0.26 18.62 -27.86
N THR A 539 0.36 19.01 -26.58
CA THR A 539 -0.80 19.31 -25.73
C THR A 539 -1.60 20.49 -26.30
N ALA A 540 -0.91 21.56 -26.74
CA ALA A 540 -1.56 22.69 -27.42
C ALA A 540 -2.24 22.30 -28.73
N ALA A 541 -1.68 21.33 -29.49
CA ALA A 541 -2.33 20.78 -30.67
C ALA A 541 -3.61 20.01 -30.31
N ALA A 542 -3.53 19.11 -29.33
CA ALA A 542 -4.65 18.26 -28.91
C ALA A 542 -5.85 19.09 -28.42
N ILE A 543 -5.60 20.13 -27.61
CA ILE A 543 -6.66 21.01 -27.07
C ILE A 543 -7.35 21.82 -28.18
N LYS A 544 -6.61 22.28 -29.20
CA LYS A 544 -7.20 22.93 -30.39
C LYS A 544 -7.99 21.96 -31.27
N ILE A 545 -7.51 20.73 -31.44
CA ILE A 545 -8.23 19.67 -32.16
C ILE A 545 -9.53 19.29 -31.42
N ALA A 546 -9.56 19.37 -30.09
CA ALA A 546 -10.76 19.22 -29.27
C ALA A 546 -11.75 20.40 -29.37
N GLY A 547 -11.37 21.51 -30.02
CA GLY A 547 -12.24 22.64 -30.35
C GLY A 547 -11.97 23.95 -29.59
N ALA A 548 -11.01 23.98 -28.67
CA ALA A 548 -10.70 25.19 -27.92
C ALA A 548 -10.20 26.32 -28.83
N GLY A 549 -10.70 27.53 -28.60
CA GLY A 549 -10.34 28.72 -29.39
C GLY A 549 -10.97 28.83 -30.78
N ILE A 550 -11.91 27.95 -31.16
CA ILE A 550 -12.67 28.08 -32.42
C ILE A 550 -13.69 29.24 -32.34
N HIS A 551 -14.26 29.51 -31.17
CA HIS A 551 -15.34 30.52 -31.01
C HIS A 551 -14.87 31.99 -30.96
N ASN A 552 -13.56 32.23 -31.00
CA ASN A 552 -12.93 33.56 -30.89
C ASN A 552 -11.65 33.68 -31.77
N ASP A 553 -11.52 32.83 -32.79
CA ASP A 553 -10.38 32.71 -33.71
C ASP A 553 -8.99 32.46 -33.08
N ARG A 554 -8.88 32.25 -31.76
CA ARG A 554 -7.59 32.01 -31.06
C ARG A 554 -6.96 30.65 -31.38
N CYS A 555 -7.69 29.72 -32.00
CA CYS A 555 -7.11 28.47 -32.53
C CYS A 555 -5.98 28.72 -33.54
N ASN A 556 -5.99 29.86 -34.24
CA ASN A 556 -4.98 30.26 -35.23
C ASN A 556 -3.61 30.67 -34.65
N ILE A 557 -3.48 30.85 -33.33
CA ILE A 557 -2.19 31.15 -32.69
C ILE A 557 -1.25 29.95 -32.90
N ALA A 558 0.03 30.18 -33.20
CA ALA A 558 1.00 29.08 -33.34
C ALA A 558 1.21 28.32 -32.02
N ASN A 559 1.42 27.00 -32.07
CA ASN A 559 1.63 26.21 -30.83
C ASN A 559 2.93 26.58 -30.12
N GLU A 560 3.99 26.89 -30.85
CA GLU A 560 5.24 27.38 -30.25
C GLU A 560 5.05 28.74 -29.59
N ALA A 561 4.26 29.65 -30.16
CA ALA A 561 3.94 30.93 -29.51
C ALA A 561 3.13 30.77 -28.21
N LEU A 562 2.35 29.69 -28.06
CA LEU A 562 1.70 29.36 -26.78
C LEU A 562 2.68 28.74 -25.78
N PHE A 563 3.67 27.96 -26.24
CA PHE A 563 4.76 27.46 -25.39
C PHE A 563 5.63 28.62 -24.89
N ASP A 564 6.13 29.47 -25.80
CA ASP A 564 6.97 30.62 -25.47
C ASP A 564 6.23 31.57 -24.49
N GLN A 565 4.92 31.78 -24.68
CA GLN A 565 4.11 32.57 -23.75
C GLN A 565 3.89 31.88 -22.39
N ALA A 566 3.71 30.55 -22.35
CA ALA A 566 3.61 29.81 -21.10
C ALA A 566 4.93 29.84 -20.29
N MET A 567 6.08 29.80 -20.97
CA MET A 567 7.39 29.94 -20.32
C MET A 567 7.65 31.39 -19.86
N LEU A 568 7.13 32.40 -20.57
CA LEU A 568 7.16 33.80 -20.12
C LEU A 568 6.18 34.11 -18.96
N GLU A 569 5.20 33.24 -18.71
CA GLU A 569 4.22 33.35 -17.62
C GLU A 569 4.52 32.35 -16.45
N ASP A 570 5.72 31.74 -16.41
CA ASP A 570 6.19 30.75 -15.41
C ASP A 570 5.20 29.57 -15.19
N ILE A 571 4.54 29.11 -16.27
CA ILE A 571 3.49 28.08 -16.19
C ILE A 571 4.09 26.68 -16.06
N THR A 572 3.92 26.08 -14.88
CA THR A 572 4.33 24.69 -14.60
C THR A 572 3.52 23.67 -15.42
N PHE A 573 4.14 22.53 -15.72
CA PHE A 573 3.56 21.39 -16.46
C PHE A 573 2.14 21.03 -16.00
N GLU A 574 1.94 20.89 -14.69
CA GLU A 574 0.65 20.52 -14.08
C GLU A 574 -0.48 21.53 -14.33
N ARG A 575 -0.15 22.79 -14.64
CA ARG A 575 -1.10 23.88 -14.83
C ARG A 575 -1.23 24.31 -16.30
N PHE A 576 -0.38 23.80 -17.17
CA PHE A 576 -0.32 24.18 -18.58
C PHE A 576 -1.59 23.80 -19.35
N HIS A 577 -2.18 22.64 -19.08
CA HIS A 577 -3.45 22.20 -19.68
C HIS A 577 -4.57 23.22 -19.48
N ASP A 578 -4.82 23.59 -18.22
CA ASP A 578 -5.90 24.50 -17.84
C ASP A 578 -5.60 25.95 -18.26
N TRP A 579 -4.31 26.34 -18.25
CA TRP A 579 -3.86 27.63 -18.77
C TRP A 579 -4.12 27.76 -20.28
N ILE A 580 -3.86 26.74 -21.10
CA ILE A 580 -4.19 26.77 -22.54
C ILE A 580 -5.70 26.91 -22.74
N HIS A 581 -6.51 26.10 -22.04
CA HIS A 581 -7.97 26.19 -22.14
C HIS A 581 -8.46 27.60 -21.81
N ALA A 582 -8.04 28.16 -20.67
CA ALA A 582 -8.38 29.54 -20.29
C ALA A 582 -7.87 30.58 -21.31
N ARG A 583 -6.67 30.40 -21.87
CA ARG A 583 -6.07 31.33 -22.84
C ARG A 583 -6.76 31.30 -24.20
N LEU A 584 -7.18 30.12 -24.66
CA LEU A 584 -7.90 29.91 -25.90
C LEU A 584 -9.40 30.23 -25.78
N GLU A 585 -10.04 30.03 -24.63
CA GLU A 585 -11.49 30.26 -24.45
C GLU A 585 -11.83 31.65 -23.90
N SER A 586 -10.86 32.37 -23.32
CA SER A 586 -11.03 33.77 -22.92
C SER A 586 -11.55 34.63 -24.08
N PRO A 587 -12.50 35.56 -23.83
CA PRO A 587 -12.85 36.58 -24.82
C PRO A 587 -11.63 37.45 -25.22
N PRO A 588 -11.72 38.15 -26.38
CA PRO A 588 -10.67 39.04 -26.88
C PRO A 588 -10.28 40.14 -25.89
#